data_AF-A0A011P528-F1
#
_entry.id   AF-A0A011P528-F1
#
_cell.length_a   1.000
_cell.length_b   1.000
_cell.length_c   1.000
_cell.angle_alpha   90.00
_cell.angle_beta   90.00
_cell.angle_gamma   90.00
#
_symmetry.space_group_name_H-M   'P 1'
#
loop_
_entity.id
_entity.type
_entity.pdbx_description
1 polymer ?
#
loop_
_entity_poly.entity_id
_entity_poly.type
_entity_poly.pdbx_seq_one_letter_code
_entity_poly.pdbx_strand_id
1 'polypeptide(L)'
;MKEVRDKRGLAYSVHSYFLPLQQLGPFQIGLQTRKGQAAEALQLTRAVLTEFLERGPSETELLAAKQNLVGSFPLRLDSNRKILENVAMIAFYDLPLDYLDRYPENVERVTAAEIQAAFARRLQAAHLVTVVVAGD
;
A
#
# COMPACT_ATOMS: atom_id res chain seq x y z
N MET A 1 4.83 -2.08 -8.99
CA MET A 1 5.76 -3.12 -9.48
C MET A 1 5.86 -3.11 -11.00
N LYS A 2 4.73 -3.19 -11.73
CA LYS A 2 4.68 -3.24 -13.21
C LYS A 2 5.47 -2.13 -13.93
N GLU A 3 5.32 -0.87 -13.53
CA GLU A 3 5.95 0.23 -14.25
C GLU A 3 7.45 0.39 -13.97
N VAL A 4 7.89 0.23 -12.71
CA VAL A 4 9.29 0.48 -12.31
C VAL A 4 10.18 -0.75 -12.51
N ARG A 5 9.68 -1.94 -12.20
CA ARG A 5 10.45 -3.20 -12.30
C ARG A 5 10.25 -3.87 -13.66
N ASP A 6 9.00 -4.14 -14.05
CA ASP A 6 8.73 -5.04 -15.18
C ASP A 6 8.94 -4.39 -16.54
N LYS A 7 8.62 -3.09 -16.68
CA LYS A 7 8.76 -2.40 -17.98
C LYS A 7 10.13 -1.77 -18.23
N ARG A 8 10.84 -1.34 -17.18
CA ARG A 8 12.06 -0.53 -17.34
C ARG A 8 13.29 -1.06 -16.59
N GLY A 9 13.14 -2.09 -15.76
CA GLY A 9 14.27 -2.68 -15.00
C GLY A 9 14.96 -1.70 -14.05
N LEU A 10 14.29 -0.60 -13.68
CA LEU A 10 14.88 0.51 -12.94
C LEU A 10 14.95 0.25 -11.43
N ALA A 11 14.25 -0.76 -10.90
CA ALA A 11 14.32 -1.10 -9.48
C ALA A 11 14.29 -2.61 -9.26
N TYR A 12 15.06 -3.07 -8.27
CA TYR A 12 15.03 -4.45 -7.80
C TYR A 12 13.73 -4.74 -7.05
N SER A 13 13.28 -3.76 -6.25
CA SER A 13 12.01 -3.80 -5.52
C SER A 13 11.39 -2.40 -5.50
N VAL A 14 10.05 -2.36 -5.61
CA VAL A 14 9.25 -1.17 -5.34
C VAL A 14 7.95 -1.60 -4.65
N HIS A 15 7.61 -0.93 -3.56
CA HIS A 15 6.41 -1.20 -2.78
C HIS A 15 5.91 0.08 -2.13
N SER A 16 4.62 0.12 -1.84
CA SER A 16 3.99 1.15 -1.01
C SER A 16 3.28 0.50 0.16
N TYR A 17 3.19 1.21 1.28
CA TYR A 17 2.49 0.74 2.46
C TYR A 17 1.89 1.89 3.25
N PHE A 18 0.76 1.63 3.87
CA PHE A 18 0.21 2.43 4.95
C PHE A 18 0.65 1.80 6.27
N LEU A 19 1.09 2.62 7.21
CA LEU A 19 1.38 2.20 8.58
C LEU A 19 0.39 2.88 9.54
N PRO A 20 -0.80 2.30 9.78
CA PRO A 20 -1.75 2.84 10.74
C PRO A 20 -1.17 2.79 12.15
N LEU A 21 -1.33 3.89 12.90
CA LEU A 21 -0.90 4.03 14.29
C LEU A 21 -2.03 4.70 15.10
N GLN A 22 -1.86 4.82 16.42
CA GLN A 22 -2.82 5.55 17.26
C GLN A 22 -2.88 7.04 16.90
N GLN A 23 -1.76 7.58 16.42
CA GLN A 23 -1.66 8.90 15.80
C GLN A 23 -1.61 8.76 14.27
N LEU A 24 -1.59 9.88 13.55
CA LEU A 24 -1.49 9.89 12.09
C LEU A 24 -0.23 9.12 11.63
N GLY A 25 -0.47 7.94 11.07
CA GLY A 25 0.57 7.07 10.54
C GLY A 25 0.97 7.44 9.11
N PRO A 26 2.20 7.11 8.70
CA PRO A 26 2.69 7.50 7.38
C PRO A 26 2.18 6.59 6.27
N PHE A 27 2.03 7.18 5.08
CA PHE A 27 2.09 6.47 3.81
C PHE A 27 3.51 6.57 3.27
N GLN A 28 4.08 5.44 2.84
CA GLN A 28 5.46 5.39 2.38
C GLN A 28 5.57 4.60 1.08
N ILE A 29 6.51 5.03 0.22
CA ILE A 29 6.94 4.30 -0.96
C ILE A 29 8.42 4.00 -0.82
N GLY A 30 8.77 2.73 -0.87
CA GLY A 30 10.15 2.25 -0.83
C GLY A 30 10.57 1.67 -2.17
N LEU A 31 11.74 2.06 -2.66
CA LEU A 31 12.38 1.43 -3.80
C LEU A 31 13.89 1.32 -3.62
N GLN A 32 14.49 0.35 -4.32
CA GLN A 32 15.94 0.17 -4.40
C GLN A 32 16.37 0.06 -5.86
N THR A 33 17.36 0.87 -6.24
CA THR A 33 17.83 1.03 -7.62
C THR A 33 19.34 1.22 -7.68
N ARG A 34 19.93 1.11 -8.88
CA ARG A 34 21.33 1.44 -9.14
C ARG A 34 21.54 2.95 -9.04
N LYS A 35 22.71 3.40 -8.58
CA LYS A 35 23.05 4.82 -8.38
C LYS A 35 22.73 5.69 -9.61
N GLY A 36 23.12 5.25 -10.81
CA GLY A 36 22.88 5.98 -12.06
C GLY A 36 21.41 6.08 -12.50
N GLN A 37 20.51 5.29 -11.90
CA GLN A 37 19.08 5.25 -12.23
C GLN A 37 18.20 5.89 -11.16
N ALA A 38 18.78 6.41 -10.08
CA ALA A 38 18.03 6.93 -8.93
C ALA A 38 17.08 8.08 -9.31
N ALA A 39 17.55 9.03 -10.12
CA ALA A 39 16.73 10.16 -10.56
C ALA A 39 15.56 9.71 -11.44
N GLU A 40 15.81 8.83 -12.40
CA GLU A 40 14.78 8.29 -13.30
C GLU A 40 13.74 7.47 -12.52
N ALA A 41 14.20 6.59 -11.62
CA ALA A 41 13.31 5.77 -10.80
C ALA A 41 12.43 6.62 -9.86
N LEU A 42 12.99 7.68 -9.28
CA LEU A 42 12.22 8.64 -8.47
C LEU A 42 11.18 9.39 -9.31
N GLN A 43 11.56 9.89 -10.48
CA GLN A 43 10.63 10.57 -11.39
C GLN A 43 9.48 9.65 -11.80
N LEU A 44 9.79 8.41 -12.19
CA LEU A 44 8.78 7.43 -12.56
C LEU A 44 7.86 7.10 -11.39
N THR A 45 8.40 6.93 -10.18
CA THR A 45 7.60 6.66 -8.97
C THR A 45 6.62 7.79 -8.68
N ARG A 46 7.06 9.05 -8.82
CA ARG A 46 6.18 10.23 -8.66
C ARG A 46 5.13 10.31 -9.75
N ALA A 47 5.48 10.01 -11.00
CA ALA A 47 4.53 10.01 -12.10
C ALA A 47 3.42 8.96 -11.88
N VAL A 48 3.79 7.73 -11.52
CA VAL A 48 2.84 6.65 -11.24
C VAL A 48 1.93 7.00 -10.04
N LEU A 49 2.50 7.56 -8.97
CA LEU A 49 1.69 8.00 -7.83
C LEU A 49 0.71 9.10 -8.25
N THR A 50 1.16 10.08 -9.02
CA THR A 50 0.31 11.20 -9.48
C THR A 50 -0.83 10.68 -10.35
N GLU A 51 -0.54 9.81 -11.31
CA GLU A 51 -1.56 9.18 -12.15
C GLU A 51 -2.58 8.40 -11.30
N PHE A 52 -2.12 7.66 -10.29
CA PHE A 52 -3.02 6.93 -9.39
C PHE A 52 -3.90 7.87 -8.54
N LEU A 53 -3.37 9.02 -8.08
CA LEU A 53 -4.15 10.02 -7.36
C LEU A 53 -5.23 10.66 -8.25
N GLU A 54 -4.93 10.85 -9.54
CA GLU A 54 -5.85 11.45 -10.50
C GLU A 54 -6.93 10.48 -10.97
N ARG A 55 -6.56 9.23 -11.28
CA ARG A 55 -7.43 8.26 -11.96
C ARG A 55 -7.98 7.16 -11.07
N GLY A 56 -7.33 6.90 -9.93
CA GLY A 56 -7.62 5.72 -9.11
C GLY A 56 -7.22 4.41 -9.78
N PRO A 57 -7.56 3.25 -9.19
CA PRO A 57 -7.33 1.95 -9.79
C PRO A 57 -8.31 1.67 -10.93
N SER A 58 -7.86 0.93 -11.94
CA SER A 58 -8.75 0.33 -12.93
C SER A 58 -9.62 -0.79 -12.30
N GLU A 59 -10.71 -1.17 -12.97
CA GLU A 59 -11.57 -2.27 -12.51
C GLU A 59 -10.80 -3.60 -12.37
N THR A 60 -9.93 -3.89 -13.35
CA THR A 60 -9.09 -5.10 -13.31
C THR A 60 -8.12 -5.09 -12.14
N GLU A 61 -7.51 -3.94 -11.83
CA GLU A 61 -6.61 -3.80 -10.69
C GLU A 61 -7.35 -3.92 -9.36
N LEU A 62 -8.51 -3.30 -9.23
CA LEU A 62 -9.35 -3.41 -8.04
C LEU A 62 -9.79 -4.85 -7.79
N LEU A 63 -10.26 -5.55 -8.84
CA LEU A 63 -10.66 -6.94 -8.75
C LEU A 63 -9.49 -7.84 -8.32
N ALA A 64 -8.32 -7.68 -8.97
CA ALA A 64 -7.14 -8.45 -8.63
C ALA A 64 -6.68 -8.19 -7.18
N ALA A 65 -6.74 -6.95 -6.71
CA ALA A 65 -6.40 -6.60 -5.34
C ALA A 65 -7.36 -7.22 -4.32
N LYS A 66 -8.68 -7.17 -4.56
CA LYS A 66 -9.69 -7.80 -3.70
C LYS A 66 -9.49 -9.29 -3.60
N GLN A 67 -9.37 -9.97 -4.74
CA GLN A 67 -9.13 -11.42 -4.78
C GLN A 67 -7.85 -11.82 -4.03
N ASN A 68 -6.78 -11.03 -4.16
CA ASN A 68 -5.54 -11.29 -3.43
C ASN A 68 -5.71 -11.08 -1.92
N LEU A 69 -6.31 -9.99 -1.49
CA LEU A 69 -6.49 -9.66 -0.07
C LEU A 69 -7.44 -10.64 0.64
N VAL A 70 -8.55 -11.01 -0.01
CA VAL A 70 -9.52 -11.98 0.51
C VAL A 70 -8.96 -13.39 0.46
N GLY A 71 -8.41 -13.81 -0.70
CA GLY A 71 -7.88 -15.16 -0.88
C GLY A 71 -6.66 -15.48 -0.02
N SER A 72 -5.85 -14.48 0.33
CA SER A 72 -4.70 -14.65 1.23
C SER A 72 -5.02 -14.43 2.70
N PHE A 73 -6.24 -14.01 3.05
CA PHE A 73 -6.61 -13.71 4.44
C PHE A 73 -6.42 -14.89 5.40
N PRO A 74 -6.78 -16.16 5.04
CA PRO A 74 -6.54 -17.29 5.94
C PRO A 74 -5.06 -17.49 6.30
N LEU A 75 -4.14 -17.16 5.39
CA LEU A 75 -2.69 -17.25 5.63
C LEU A 75 -2.21 -16.20 6.65
N ARG A 76 -3.02 -15.20 6.98
CA ARG A 76 -2.75 -14.26 8.08
C ARG A 76 -3.07 -14.84 9.45
N LEU A 77 -3.72 -16.00 9.53
CA LEU A 77 -4.18 -16.63 10.76
C LEU A 77 -3.72 -18.11 10.90
N ASP A 78 -2.82 -18.56 10.02
CA ASP A 78 -2.38 -19.97 9.91
C ASP A 78 -1.46 -20.48 11.03
N SER A 79 -1.13 -19.64 12.01
CA SER A 79 -0.22 -19.99 13.11
C SER A 79 -0.54 -19.20 14.37
N ASN A 80 -0.29 -19.81 15.53
CA ASN A 80 -0.54 -19.20 16.83
C ASN A 80 0.10 -17.82 16.98
N ARG A 81 1.32 -17.64 16.45
CA ARG A 81 2.01 -16.34 16.46
C ARG A 81 1.22 -15.28 15.68
N LYS A 82 0.78 -15.59 14.47
CA LYS A 82 0.02 -14.62 13.66
C LYS A 82 -1.37 -14.34 14.25
N ILE A 83 -2.03 -15.35 14.83
CA ILE A 83 -3.28 -15.14 15.57
C ILE A 83 -3.07 -14.16 16.73
N LEU A 84 -2.05 -14.40 17.55
CA LEU A 84 -1.70 -13.52 18.67
C LEU A 84 -1.41 -12.08 18.20
N GLU A 85 -0.65 -11.91 17.13
CA GLU A 85 -0.36 -10.59 16.54
C GLU A 85 -1.64 -9.84 16.14
N ASN A 86 -2.60 -10.52 15.49
CA ASN A 86 -3.87 -9.90 15.09
C ASN A 86 -4.75 -9.56 16.29
N VAL A 87 -4.89 -10.47 17.27
CA VAL A 87 -5.70 -10.24 18.47
C VAL A 87 -5.11 -9.11 19.33
N ALA A 88 -3.78 -9.07 19.48
CA ALA A 88 -3.11 -7.99 20.20
C ALA A 88 -3.33 -6.63 19.50
N MET A 89 -3.28 -6.59 18.18
CA MET A 89 -3.55 -5.38 17.39
C MET A 89 -5.01 -4.89 17.58
N ILE A 90 -5.98 -5.80 17.55
CA ILE A 90 -7.39 -5.48 17.80
C ILE A 90 -7.57 -4.90 19.20
N ALA A 91 -7.00 -5.53 20.23
CA ALA A 91 -7.11 -5.06 21.61
C ALA A 91 -6.39 -3.72 21.83
N PHE A 92 -5.18 -3.54 21.28
CA PHE A 92 -4.36 -2.35 21.47
C PHE A 92 -4.94 -1.10 20.80
N TYR A 93 -5.56 -1.26 19.63
CA TYR A 93 -6.19 -0.18 18.87
C TYR A 93 -7.70 -0.05 19.12
N ASP A 94 -8.24 -0.80 20.09
CA ASP A 94 -9.67 -0.82 20.43
C ASP A 94 -10.59 -1.04 19.21
N LEU A 95 -10.21 -2.01 18.38
CA LEU A 95 -10.99 -2.37 17.20
C LEU A 95 -12.17 -3.27 17.58
N PRO A 96 -13.26 -3.28 16.79
CA PRO A 96 -14.37 -4.19 16.99
C PRO A 96 -13.94 -5.66 17.08
N LEU A 97 -14.57 -6.43 17.97
CA LEU A 97 -14.23 -7.85 18.14
C LEU A 97 -14.58 -8.71 16.91
N ASP A 98 -15.48 -8.23 16.06
CA ASP A 98 -15.85 -8.84 14.77
C ASP A 98 -14.92 -8.42 13.62
N TYR A 99 -13.83 -7.69 13.90
CA TYR A 99 -12.94 -7.13 12.87
C TYR A 99 -12.40 -8.18 11.88
N LEU A 100 -11.97 -9.34 12.38
CA LEU A 100 -11.44 -10.42 11.54
C LEU A 100 -12.54 -11.12 10.75
N ASP A 101 -13.72 -11.31 11.35
CA ASP A 101 -14.87 -11.94 10.70
C ASP A 101 -15.38 -11.10 9.53
N ARG A 102 -15.39 -9.77 9.71
CA ARG A 102 -15.88 -8.80 8.73
C ARG A 102 -14.83 -8.34 7.74
N TYR A 103 -13.56 -8.71 7.92
CA TYR A 103 -12.48 -8.25 7.06
C TYR A 103 -12.73 -8.55 5.57
N PRO A 104 -13.10 -9.78 5.15
CA PRO A 104 -13.36 -10.06 3.73
C PRO A 104 -14.53 -9.24 3.18
N GLU A 105 -15.63 -9.14 3.91
CA GLU A 105 -16.81 -8.35 3.54
C GLU A 105 -16.46 -6.87 3.36
N ASN A 106 -15.69 -6.31 4.30
CA ASN A 106 -15.26 -4.92 4.26
C ASN A 106 -14.34 -4.64 3.07
N VAL A 107 -13.44 -5.56 2.71
CA VAL A 107 -12.60 -5.44 1.51
C VAL A 107 -13.43 -5.50 0.23
N GLU A 108 -14.38 -6.43 0.14
CA GLU A 108 -15.24 -6.60 -1.04
C GLU A 108 -16.16 -5.39 -1.27
N ARG A 109 -16.57 -4.68 -0.22
CA ARG A 109 -17.43 -3.49 -0.33
C ARG A 109 -16.71 -2.27 -0.93
N VAL A 110 -15.38 -2.20 -0.87
CA VAL A 110 -14.62 -1.02 -1.32
C VAL A 110 -14.80 -0.77 -2.82
N THR A 111 -15.08 0.48 -3.19
CA THR A 111 -15.22 0.92 -4.58
C THR A 111 -14.02 1.74 -5.06
N ALA A 112 -13.82 1.81 -6.38
CA ALA A 112 -12.76 2.65 -6.96
C ALA A 112 -12.93 4.13 -6.60
N ALA A 113 -14.18 4.62 -6.54
CA ALA A 113 -14.49 5.99 -6.15
C ALA A 113 -14.11 6.29 -4.68
N GLU A 114 -14.38 5.35 -3.75
CA GLU A 114 -13.96 5.50 -2.36
C GLU A 114 -12.44 5.48 -2.20
N ILE A 115 -11.74 4.65 -2.99
CA ILE A 115 -10.27 4.63 -3.02
C ILE A 115 -9.75 5.99 -3.47
N GLN A 116 -10.22 6.50 -4.61
CA GLN A 116 -9.80 7.78 -5.15
C GLN A 116 -10.06 8.93 -4.16
N ALA A 117 -11.27 8.98 -3.57
CA ALA A 117 -11.62 9.98 -2.58
C ALA A 117 -10.77 9.87 -1.30
N ALA A 118 -10.47 8.65 -0.82
CA ALA A 118 -9.61 8.45 0.34
C ALA A 118 -8.17 8.92 0.08
N PHE A 119 -7.61 8.57 -1.08
CA PHE A 119 -6.28 8.98 -1.48
C PHE A 119 -6.18 10.51 -1.64
N ALA A 120 -7.13 11.14 -2.34
CA ALA A 120 -7.16 12.59 -2.51
C ALA A 120 -7.23 13.37 -1.19
N ARG A 121 -7.97 12.85 -0.19
CA ARG A 121 -8.06 13.47 1.15
C ARG A 121 -6.79 13.30 1.98
N ARG A 122 -6.04 12.21 1.79
CA ARG A 122 -4.94 11.82 2.69
C ARG A 122 -3.55 12.03 2.12
N LEU A 123 -3.40 12.03 0.80
CA LEU A 123 -2.12 12.15 0.11
C LEU A 123 -2.11 13.40 -0.75
N GLN A 124 -1.56 14.47 -0.19
CA GLN A 124 -1.34 15.72 -0.90
C GLN A 124 0.09 15.77 -1.41
N ALA A 125 0.27 15.94 -2.72
CA ALA A 125 1.59 15.93 -3.36
C ALA A 125 2.56 16.95 -2.73
N ALA A 126 2.05 18.10 -2.30
CA ALA A 126 2.82 19.15 -1.62
C ALA A 126 3.42 18.70 -0.28
N HIS A 127 2.90 17.64 0.34
CA HIS A 127 3.34 17.16 1.66
C HIS A 127 4.22 15.90 1.56
N LEU A 128 4.55 15.44 0.35
CA LEU A 128 5.39 14.27 0.16
C LEU A 128 6.87 14.60 0.41
N VAL A 129 7.42 14.04 1.48
CA VAL A 129 8.86 14.11 1.76
C VAL A 129 9.58 12.98 1.02
N THR A 130 10.70 13.31 0.38
CA THR A 130 11.56 12.34 -0.31
C THR A 130 12.95 12.34 0.32
N VAL A 131 13.42 11.17 0.72
CA VAL A 131 14.78 10.95 1.21
C VAL A 131 15.48 9.98 0.28
N VAL A 132 16.64 10.37 -0.24
CA VAL A 132 17.49 9.52 -1.09
C VAL A 132 18.80 9.31 -0.36
N VAL A 133 19.17 8.05 -0.17
CA VAL A 133 20.46 7.65 0.39
C VAL A 133 21.21 6.87 -0.68
N ALA A 134 22.42 7.30 -1.00
CA ALA A 134 23.32 6.61 -1.91
C ALA A 134 24.68 6.46 -1.24
N GLY A 135 25.32 5.30 -1.43
CA GLY A 135 26.73 5.10 -1.09
C GLY A 135 27.65 5.70 -2.15
N ASP A 136 28.92 5.82 -1.80
CA ASP A 136 30.00 6.19 -2.71
C ASP A 136 30.12 5.22 -3.89
#